data_AF-A0AA90ZSV4-F1
#
_entry.id   AF-A0AA90ZSV4-F1
#
_cell.length_a   1.000
_cell.length_b   1.000
_cell.length_c   1.000
_cell.angle_alpha   90.00
_cell.angle_beta   90.00
_cell.angle_gamma   90.00
#
_symmetry.space_group_name_H-M   'P 1'
#
loop_
_entity.id
_entity.type
_entity.pdbx_description
1 polymer ?
#
loop_
_entity_poly.entity_id
_entity_poly.type
_entity_poly.pdbx_seq_one_letter_code
_entity_poly.pdbx_strand_id
1 'polypeptide(L)'
;MVSSVETAKKILEDEVKNAPYTNDDPFSNATSFRKIIEYIYLCVVDENVSREEAKAWLYDLYKNQSKHDHAIFCSRVDAIISAIEYLKMNNKIV
;
A
#
# COMPACT_ATOMS: atom_id res chain seq x y z
N MET A 1 4.05 -13.94 -9.25
CA MET A 1 4.61 -13.11 -10.34
C MET A 1 5.23 -11.92 -9.63
N VAL A 2 6.53 -11.67 -9.79
CA VAL A 2 7.16 -10.50 -9.12
C VAL A 2 6.80 -9.29 -9.97
N SER A 3 5.71 -8.63 -9.61
CA SER A 3 5.28 -7.35 -10.19
C SER A 3 6.31 -6.29 -9.81
N SER A 4 6.70 -5.37 -10.70
CA SER A 4 7.54 -4.23 -10.29
C SER A 4 6.73 -3.25 -9.44
N VAL A 5 7.41 -2.41 -8.64
CA VAL A 5 6.74 -1.32 -7.88
C VAL A 5 5.86 -0.46 -8.79
N GLU A 6 6.36 -0.11 -9.98
CA GLU A 6 5.60 0.66 -10.98
C GLU A 6 4.38 -0.09 -11.52
N THR A 7 4.47 -1.40 -11.67
CA THR A 7 3.31 -2.22 -12.06
C THR A 7 2.25 -2.24 -10.96
N ALA A 8 2.68 -2.38 -9.71
CA ALA A 8 1.79 -2.35 -8.55
C ALA A 8 1.11 -0.98 -8.38
N LYS A 9 1.85 0.13 -8.59
CA LYS A 9 1.27 1.48 -8.63
C LYS A 9 0.16 1.58 -9.65
N LYS A 10 0.43 1.19 -10.90
CA LYS A 10 -0.54 1.27 -11.99
C LYS A 10 -1.80 0.44 -11.69
N ILE A 11 -1.66 -0.75 -11.12
CA ILE A 11 -2.80 -1.60 -10.73
C ILE A 11 -3.69 -0.92 -9.68
N LEU A 12 -3.08 -0.25 -8.71
CA LEU A 12 -3.78 0.49 -7.66
C LEU A 12 -4.44 1.76 -8.21
N GLU A 13 -3.75 2.53 -9.05
CA GLU A 13 -4.31 3.70 -9.74
C GLU A 13 -5.53 3.32 -10.61
N ASP A 14 -5.40 2.24 -11.38
CA ASP A 14 -6.49 1.72 -12.20
C ASP A 14 -7.68 1.26 -11.34
N GLU A 15 -7.44 0.65 -10.18
CA GLU A 15 -8.52 0.27 -9.25
C GLU A 15 -9.23 1.50 -8.69
N VAL A 16 -8.48 2.45 -8.13
CA VAL A 16 -9.02 3.68 -7.53
C VAL A 16 -9.86 4.48 -8.55
N LYS A 17 -9.45 4.46 -9.81
CA LYS A 17 -10.16 5.11 -10.93
C LYS A 17 -11.42 4.36 -11.36
N ASN A 18 -11.36 3.04 -11.46
CA ASN A 18 -12.43 2.24 -12.08
C ASN A 18 -13.39 1.58 -11.07
N ALA A 19 -13.02 1.51 -9.79
CA ALA A 19 -13.80 0.93 -8.71
C ALA A 19 -13.90 1.88 -7.50
N PRO A 20 -14.59 3.03 -7.60
CA PRO A 20 -14.59 4.05 -6.55
C PRO A 20 -15.05 3.55 -5.18
N TYR A 21 -15.87 2.50 -5.13
CA TYR A 21 -16.34 1.88 -3.89
C TYR A 21 -15.22 1.25 -3.06
N THR A 22 -14.04 1.00 -3.64
CA THR A 22 -12.87 0.51 -2.89
C THR A 22 -12.09 1.65 -2.24
N ASN A 23 -12.42 2.91 -2.53
CA ASN A 23 -11.73 4.06 -1.95
C ASN A 23 -12.13 4.29 -0.50
N ASP A 24 -13.38 4.05 -0.12
CA ASP A 24 -13.87 4.38 1.22
C ASP A 24 -13.20 3.52 2.31
N ASP A 25 -13.06 2.21 2.06
CA ASP A 25 -12.35 1.29 2.96
C ASP A 25 -11.62 0.19 2.17
N PRO A 26 -10.42 0.49 1.62
CA PRO A 26 -9.69 -0.46 0.79
C PRO A 26 -9.20 -1.68 1.57
N PHE A 27 -9.09 -1.60 2.89
CA PHE A 27 -8.67 -2.73 3.73
C PHE A 27 -9.81 -3.69 4.06
N SER A 28 -11.08 -3.27 3.93
CA SER A 28 -12.25 -4.15 4.04
C SER A 28 -12.56 -4.91 2.74
N ASN A 29 -11.91 -4.56 1.63
CA ASN A 29 -11.99 -5.30 0.38
C ASN A 29 -10.77 -6.22 0.23
N ALA A 30 -10.98 -7.54 0.14
CA ALA A 30 -9.88 -8.50 0.06
C ALA A 30 -8.95 -8.31 -1.16
N THR A 31 -9.49 -7.86 -2.29
CA THR A 31 -8.72 -7.60 -3.51
C THR A 31 -7.85 -6.36 -3.36
N SER A 32 -8.43 -5.26 -2.89
CA SER A 32 -7.72 -4.00 -2.63
C SER A 32 -6.67 -4.18 -1.54
N PHE A 33 -7.03 -4.84 -0.44
CA PHE A 33 -6.11 -5.22 0.63
C PHE A 33 -4.88 -5.92 0.06
N ARG A 34 -5.09 -6.97 -0.76
CA ARG A 34 -3.98 -7.73 -1.35
C ARG A 34 -3.08 -6.85 -2.21
N LYS A 35 -3.64 -5.98 -3.05
CA LYS A 35 -2.89 -5.07 -3.93
C LYS A 35 -2.05 -4.08 -3.13
N ILE A 36 -2.59 -3.52 -2.05
CA ILE A 36 -1.86 -2.61 -1.15
C ILE A 36 -0.72 -3.35 -0.46
N ILE A 37 -0.96 -4.56 0.07
CA ILE A 37 0.11 -5.38 0.67
C ILE A 37 1.19 -5.72 -0.35
N GLU A 38 0.82 -6.06 -1.58
CA GLU A 38 1.79 -6.37 -2.65
C GLU A 38 2.65 -5.15 -3.00
N TYR A 39 2.04 -3.97 -3.16
CA TYR A 39 2.77 -2.72 -3.35
C TYR A 39 3.74 -2.45 -2.18
N ILE A 40 3.26 -2.52 -0.95
CA ILE A 40 4.08 -2.27 0.23
C ILE A 40 5.24 -3.27 0.31
N TYR A 41 4.97 -4.56 0.10
CA TYR A 41 5.98 -5.60 0.08
C TYR A 41 7.09 -5.27 -0.91
N LEU A 42 6.72 -4.97 -2.15
CA LEU A 42 7.66 -4.66 -3.24
C LEU A 42 8.50 -3.43 -2.91
N CYS A 43 7.90 -2.39 -2.34
CA CYS A 43 8.65 -1.26 -1.83
C CYS A 43 9.64 -1.75 -0.77
N VAL A 44 9.18 -2.38 0.32
CA VAL A 44 10.05 -2.78 1.46
C VAL A 44 11.21 -3.69 1.06
N VAL A 45 11.01 -4.63 0.12
CA VAL A 45 12.09 -5.51 -0.34
C VAL A 45 13.08 -4.79 -1.26
N ASP A 46 12.62 -3.85 -2.11
CA ASP A 46 13.48 -3.07 -3.01
C ASP A 46 14.25 -1.98 -2.25
N GLU A 47 15.56 -2.13 -2.16
CA GLU A 47 16.46 -1.18 -1.46
C GLU A 47 16.56 0.19 -2.13
N ASN A 48 16.13 0.31 -3.39
CA ASN A 48 16.20 1.57 -4.14
C ASN A 48 14.97 2.47 -3.92
N VAL A 49 13.96 1.99 -3.22
CA VAL A 49 12.72 2.75 -2.97
C VAL A 49 12.76 3.38 -1.59
N SER A 50 12.39 4.65 -1.46
CA SER A 50 12.20 5.24 -0.13
C SER A 50 10.87 4.81 0.48
N ARG A 51 10.88 4.43 1.77
CA ARG A 51 9.67 4.02 2.50
C ARG A 51 8.74 5.19 2.74
N GLU A 52 9.32 6.35 3.02
CA GLU A 52 8.55 7.58 3.21
C GLU A 52 7.89 8.03 1.90
N GLU A 53 8.56 7.84 0.76
CA GLU A 53 7.95 8.10 -0.55
C GLU A 53 6.84 7.09 -0.86
N ALA A 54 7.01 5.82 -0.52
CA ALA A 54 5.99 4.80 -0.72
C ALA A 54 4.72 5.07 0.12
N LYS A 55 4.90 5.48 1.38
CA LYS A 55 3.81 5.92 2.26
C LYS A 55 3.10 7.13 1.69
N ALA A 56 3.86 8.19 1.38
CA ALA A 56 3.31 9.43 0.87
C ALA A 56 2.50 9.21 -0.41
N TRP A 57 2.96 8.31 -1.29
CA TRP A 57 2.24 7.95 -2.50
C TRP A 57 0.92 7.23 -2.20
N LEU A 58 0.88 6.25 -1.29
CA LEU A 58 -0.38 5.61 -0.87
C LEU A 58 -1.34 6.62 -0.23
N TYR A 59 -0.82 7.57 0.56
CA TYR A 59 -1.65 8.60 1.19
C TYR A 59 -2.28 9.51 0.12
N ASP A 60 -1.50 9.96 -0.86
CA ASP A 60 -2.05 10.78 -1.95
C ASP A 60 -3.09 10.02 -2.79
N LEU A 61 -2.84 8.73 -3.04
CA LEU A 61 -3.74 7.89 -3.83
C LEU A 61 -5.15 7.81 -3.21
N TYR A 62 -5.24 7.72 -1.88
CA TYR A 62 -6.51 7.58 -1.15
C TYR A 62 -6.99 8.89 -0.49
N LYS A 63 -6.43 10.05 -0.86
CA LYS A 63 -6.73 11.36 -0.23
C LYS A 63 -8.19 11.82 -0.29
N ASN A 64 -8.99 11.22 -1.18
CA ASN A 64 -10.39 11.58 -1.38
C ASN A 64 -11.34 10.92 -0.35
N GLN A 65 -10.82 10.05 0.51
CA GLN A 65 -11.54 9.52 1.67
C GLN A 65 -11.99 10.65 2.62
N SER A 66 -12.93 10.34 3.51
CA SER A 66 -13.23 11.24 4.62
C SER A 66 -11.97 11.46 5.48
N LYS A 67 -11.85 12.62 6.14
CA LYS A 67 -10.66 12.90 6.99
C LYS A 67 -10.43 11.83 8.06
N HIS A 68 -11.52 11.28 8.60
CA HIS A 68 -11.45 10.23 9.61
C HIS A 68 -10.93 8.91 9.02
N ASP A 69 -11.53 8.47 7.91
CA ASP A 69 -11.17 7.21 7.27
C ASP A 69 -9.75 7.27 6.69
N HIS A 70 -9.36 8.44 6.16
CA HIS A 70 -8.00 8.66 5.68
C HIS A 70 -6.96 8.56 6.79
N ALA A 71 -7.24 9.11 7.98
CA ALA A 71 -6.34 8.98 9.12
C ALA A 71 -6.19 7.52 9.57
N ILE A 72 -7.28 6.75 9.56
CA ILE A 72 -7.27 5.31 9.83
C ILE A 72 -6.45 4.57 8.76
N PHE A 73 -6.66 4.89 7.48
CA PHE A 73 -5.92 4.33 6.37
C PHE A 73 -4.41 4.54 6.53
N CYS A 74 -3.97 5.78 6.79
CA CYS A 74 -2.56 6.09 7.01
C CYS A 74 -1.96 5.30 8.17
N SER A 75 -2.67 5.24 9.30
CA SER A 75 -2.22 4.46 10.47
C SER A 75 -2.08 2.96 10.16
N ARG A 76 -2.99 2.39 9.36
CA ARG A 76 -2.92 0.99 8.93
C ARG A 76 -1.74 0.75 7.98
N VAL A 77 -1.50 1.64 7.02
CA VAL A 77 -0.34 1.58 6.11
C VAL A 77 0.97 1.61 6.90
N ASP A 78 1.11 2.53 7.86
CA ASP A 78 2.28 2.61 8.73
C ASP A 78 2.51 1.29 9.49
N ALA A 79 1.46 0.74 10.11
CA ALA A 79 1.55 -0.52 10.83
C ALA A 79 1.97 -1.70 9.94
N ILE A 80 1.43 -1.77 8.73
CA ILE A 80 1.77 -2.82 7.75
C ILE A 80 3.22 -2.70 7.30
N ILE A 81 3.69 -1.49 6.99
CA ILE A 81 5.09 -1.26 6.61
C ILE A 81 6.02 -1.71 7.73
N SER A 82 5.77 -1.26 8.97
CA SER A 82 6.59 -1.68 10.11
C SER A 82 6.59 -3.20 10.32
N ALA A 83 5.45 -3.88 10.10
CA ALA A 83 5.40 -5.33 10.18
C ALA A 83 6.23 -6.01 9.09
N ILE A 84 6.16 -5.53 7.84
CA ILE A 84 6.92 -6.10 6.72
C ILE A 84 8.42 -5.80 6.88
N GLU A 85 8.79 -4.60 7.35
CA GLU A 85 10.17 -4.25 7.69
C GLU A 85 10.72 -5.17 8.77
N TYR A 86 9.96 -5.39 9.85
CA TYR A 86 10.34 -6.33 10.89
C TYR A 86 10.59 -7.73 10.32
N LEU A 87 9.72 -8.22 9.43
CA LEU A 87 9.92 -9.51 8.77
C LEU A 87 11.18 -9.54 7.90
N LYS A 88 11.46 -8.47 7.14
CA LYS A 88 12.68 -8.35 6.33
C LYS A 88 13.94 -8.35 7.20
N MET A 89 13.97 -7.55 8.26
CA MET A 89 15.10 -7.47 9.20
C MET A 89 15.40 -8.80 9.89
N ASN A 90 14.40 -9.66 10.06
CA ASN A 90 14.53 -10.98 10.64
C ASN A 90 14.72 -12.11 9.59
N ASN A 91 15.01 -11.75 8.33
CA ASN A 91 15.20 -12.68 7.21
C ASN A 91 14.01 -13.65 7.01
N LYS A 92 12.78 -13.21 7.31
CA LYS A 92 11.55 -14.00 7.13
C LYS A 92 10.92 -13.82 5.75
N ILE A 93 11.34 -12.79 5.02
CA ILE A 93 10.96 -12.49 3.64
C ILE A 93 12.20 -12.03 2.87
N VAL A 94 12.20 -12.24 1.56
CA VAL A 94 13.33 -11.96 0.64
C VAL A 94 12.86 -11.07 -0.49
#